data_AF-A0AAJ2C157-F1
#
_entry.id   AF-A0AAJ2C157-F1
#
_cell.length_a   1.000
_cell.length_b   1.000
_cell.length_c   1.000
_cell.angle_alpha   90.00
_cell.angle_beta   90.00
_cell.angle_gamma   90.00
#
_symmetry.space_group_name_H-M   'P 1'
#
loop_
_entity.id
_entity.type
_entity.pdbx_description
1 polymer ?
#
loop_
_entity_poly.entity_id
_entity_poly.type
_entity_poly.pdbx_seq_one_letter_code
_entity_poly.pdbx_strand_id
1 'polypeptide(L)'
;MWIAEFARRAGVKQTTIRHYLREGLLSPRPGLAGGSRPYLEFTESDLRLLSAIQAGQALGLSLPEIKLLIGERRAASGQARMLKALTAQRDKLRSRALELQAMLTFLDRKIAWLETGAKGPPPSHAGDRTTTK
;
A
#
# COMPACT_ATOMS: atom_id res chain seq x y z
N MET A 1 23.04 1.14 13.37
CA MET A 1 23.22 -0.01 12.43
C MET A 1 23.44 0.48 11.01
N TRP A 2 24.18 -0.24 10.16
CA TRP A 2 24.46 0.16 8.77
C TRP A 2 23.43 -0.40 7.77
N ILE A 3 23.46 0.09 6.53
CA ILE A 3 22.44 -0.22 5.50
C ILE A 3 22.26 -1.72 5.23
N ALA A 4 23.33 -2.52 5.29
CA ALA A 4 23.25 -3.97 5.05
C ALA A 4 22.45 -4.67 6.15
N GLU A 5 22.75 -4.37 7.41
CA GLU A 5 22.03 -4.90 8.57
C GLU A 5 20.61 -4.35 8.63
N PHE A 6 20.42 -3.05 8.39
CA PHE A 6 19.12 -2.41 8.36
C PHE A 6 18.19 -3.05 7.34
N ALA A 7 18.68 -3.27 6.11
CA ALA A 7 17.93 -3.91 5.04
C ALA A 7 17.53 -5.36 5.41
N ARG A 8 18.46 -6.13 5.99
CA ARG A 8 18.19 -7.49 6.48
C ARG A 8 17.11 -7.50 7.56
N ARG A 9 17.24 -6.64 8.57
CA ARG A 9 16.27 -6.55 9.68
C ARG A 9 14.89 -6.08 9.21
N ALA A 10 14.84 -5.24 8.19
CA ALA A 10 13.60 -4.76 7.60
C ALA A 10 12.99 -5.69 6.53
N GLY A 11 13.68 -6.80 6.19
CA GLY A 11 13.21 -7.74 5.17
C GLY A 11 13.14 -7.16 3.75
N VAL A 12 13.98 -6.16 3.43
CA VAL A 12 14.00 -5.52 2.10
C VAL A 12 15.40 -5.49 1.50
N LYS A 13 15.48 -5.25 0.20
CA LYS A 13 16.76 -5.08 -0.50
C LYS A 13 17.38 -3.73 -0.13
N GLN A 14 18.71 -3.65 -0.11
CA GLN A 14 19.41 -2.37 0.07
C GLN A 14 19.05 -1.35 -1.02
N THR A 15 18.70 -1.79 -2.23
CA THR A 15 18.21 -0.92 -3.30
C THR A 15 16.90 -0.24 -2.93
N THR A 16 16.00 -0.93 -2.24
CA THR A 16 14.77 -0.35 -1.69
C THR A 16 15.07 0.72 -0.66
N ILE A 17 16.04 0.48 0.24
CA ILE A 17 16.47 1.49 1.22
C ILE A 17 17.04 2.72 0.50
N ARG A 18 17.92 2.52 -0.49
CA ARG A 18 18.48 3.62 -1.30
C ARG A 18 17.42 4.42 -2.04
N HIS A 19 16.37 3.75 -2.51
CA HIS A 19 15.22 4.43 -3.11
C HIS A 19 14.51 5.31 -2.08
N TYR A 20 14.17 4.81 -0.89
CA TYR A 20 13.53 5.61 0.15
C TYR A 20 14.38 6.78 0.67
N LEU A 21 15.70 6.63 0.71
CA LEU A 21 16.62 7.74 0.98
C LEU A 21 16.51 8.84 -0.09
N ARG A 22 16.47 8.46 -1.38
CA ARG A 22 16.33 9.40 -2.50
C ARG A 22 14.99 10.12 -2.49
N GLU A 23 13.92 9.41 -2.17
CA GLU A 23 12.58 10.00 -2.00
C GLU A 23 12.44 10.84 -0.73
N GLY A 24 13.46 10.83 0.15
CA GLY A 24 13.45 11.57 1.42
C GLY A 24 12.45 11.02 2.44
N LEU A 25 12.12 9.73 2.34
CA LEU A 25 11.29 9.01 3.30
C LEU A 25 12.09 8.52 4.52
N LEU A 26 13.39 8.28 4.33
CA LEU A 26 14.34 7.98 5.37
C LEU A 26 15.43 9.05 5.37
N SER A 27 15.78 9.54 6.56
CA SER A 27 16.85 10.54 6.75
C SER A 27 17.73 10.15 7.95
N PRO A 28 18.44 9.01 7.87
CA PRO A 28 19.37 8.58 8.91
C PRO A 28 20.52 9.58 9.05
N ARG A 29 21.16 9.60 10.23
CA ARG A 29 22.29 10.49 10.49
C ARG A 29 23.57 9.93 9.86
N PRO A 30 24.53 10.79 9.48
CA PRO A 30 25.89 10.34 9.23
C PRO A 30 26.45 9.70 10.51
N GLY A 31 27.02 8.50 10.37
CA GLY A 31 27.71 7.80 11.44
C GLY A 31 29.16 8.28 11.61
N LEU A 32 29.86 7.67 12.56
CA LEU A 32 31.26 8.02 12.88
C LEU A 32 32.31 7.31 12.02
N ALA A 33 31.92 6.28 11.26
CA ALA A 33 32.80 5.52 10.38
C ALA A 33 32.75 6.04 8.93
N GLY A 34 33.84 5.88 8.17
CA GLY A 34 33.91 6.26 6.74
C GLY A 34 34.78 7.51 6.43
N GLY A 35 35.44 8.09 7.43
CA GLY A 35 36.38 9.20 7.23
C GLY A 35 35.72 10.40 6.56
N SER A 36 36.29 10.89 5.45
CA SER A 36 35.78 12.03 4.68
C SER A 36 34.39 11.80 4.06
N ARG A 37 33.89 10.56 4.01
CA ARG A 37 32.54 10.20 3.55
C ARG A 37 31.87 9.26 4.55
N PRO A 38 31.28 9.80 5.63
CA PRO A 38 30.71 8.99 6.69
C PRO A 38 29.58 8.09 6.18
N TYR A 39 29.57 6.84 6.66
CA TYR A 39 28.50 5.89 6.39
C TYR A 39 27.21 6.32 7.09
N LEU A 40 26.06 6.09 6.46
CA LEU A 40 24.76 6.35 7.09
C LEU A 40 24.51 5.35 8.21
N GLU A 41 24.09 5.89 9.36
CA GLU A 41 23.71 5.11 10.53
C GLU A 41 22.20 5.17 10.77
N PHE A 42 21.58 3.99 10.72
CA PHE A 42 20.16 3.78 10.95
C PHE A 42 19.90 3.37 12.39
N THR A 43 18.74 3.77 12.89
CA THR A 43 18.26 3.54 14.26
C THR A 43 17.07 2.59 14.28
N GLU A 44 16.68 2.13 15.48
CA GLU A 44 15.42 1.40 15.68
C GLU A 44 14.19 2.24 15.29
N SER A 45 14.26 3.57 15.42
CA SER A 45 13.21 4.47 14.97
C SER A 45 13.03 4.45 13.46
N ASP A 46 14.12 4.28 12.70
CA ASP A 46 14.08 4.15 11.24
C ASP A 46 13.43 2.82 10.83
N LEU A 47 13.60 1.74 11.61
CA LEU A 47 12.90 0.48 11.36
C LEU A 47 11.38 0.62 11.56
N ARG A 48 10.96 1.32 12.61
CA ARG A 48 9.52 1.63 12.81
C ARG A 48 8.95 2.49 11.69
N LEU A 49 9.72 3.47 11.22
CA LEU A 49 9.33 4.31 10.10
C LEU A 49 9.19 3.50 8.80
N LEU A 50 10.15 2.61 8.54
CA LEU A 50 10.13 1.72 7.38
C LEU A 50 8.93 0.76 7.40
N SER A 51 8.60 0.21 8.56
CA SER A 51 7.39 -0.61 8.75
C SER A 51 6.11 0.18 8.43
N ALA A 52 6.03 1.45 8.85
CA ALA A 52 4.91 2.32 8.51
C ALA A 52 4.82 2.61 7.00
N ILE A 53 5.97 2.80 6.32
CA ILE A 53 6.02 2.96 4.86
C ILE A 53 5.48 1.71 4.18
N GLN A 54 5.94 0.53 4.57
CA GLN A 54 5.48 -0.75 4.00
C GLN A 54 3.98 -0.96 4.21
N ALA A 55 3.47 -0.66 5.40
CA ALA A 55 2.03 -0.74 5.69
C ALA A 55 1.23 0.23 4.80
N GLY A 56 1.70 1.47 4.63
CA GLY A 56 1.06 2.44 3.73
C GLY A 56 1.01 1.95 2.28
N GLN A 57 2.10 1.39 1.77
CA GLN A 57 2.14 0.83 0.41
C GLN A 57 1.20 -0.37 0.27
N ALA A 58 1.13 -1.26 1.27
CA ALA A 58 0.20 -2.39 1.27
C ALA A 58 -1.27 -1.96 1.27
N LEU A 59 -1.56 -0.80 1.87
CA LEU A 59 -2.88 -0.17 1.81
C LEU A 59 -3.14 0.56 0.49
N GLY A 60 -2.19 0.57 -0.45
CA GLY A 60 -2.31 1.20 -1.76
C GLY A 60 -2.04 2.71 -1.78
N LEU A 61 -1.36 3.23 -0.76
CA LEU A 61 -0.89 4.62 -0.75
C LEU A 61 0.38 4.76 -1.59
N SER A 62 0.49 5.88 -2.28
CA SER A 62 1.69 6.28 -3.01
C SER A 62 2.78 6.80 -2.05
N LEU A 63 4.05 6.76 -2.48
CA LEU A 63 5.16 7.29 -1.68
C LEU A 63 5.01 8.78 -1.33
N PRO A 64 4.53 9.67 -2.23
CA PRO A 64 4.24 11.06 -1.86
C PRO A 64 3.18 11.19 -0.75
N GLU A 65 2.09 10.41 -0.82
CA GLU A 65 1.07 10.39 0.23
C GLU A 65 1.68 9.91 1.55
N ILE A 66 2.42 8.80 1.53
CA ILE A 66 3.11 8.28 2.71
C ILE A 66 4.07 9.33 3.30
N LYS A 67 4.82 10.05 2.46
CA LYS A 67 5.74 11.12 2.88
C LYS A 67 5.01 12.27 3.56
N LEU A 68 3.88 12.71 2.99
CA LEU A 68 3.01 13.73 3.61
C LEU A 68 2.54 13.26 4.98
N LEU A 69 2.05 12.03 5.08
CA LEU A 69 1.57 11.43 6.31
C LEU A 69 2.66 11.33 7.39
N ILE A 70 3.89 10.98 7.01
CA ILE A 70 5.06 10.94 7.91
C ILE A 70 5.44 12.35 8.38
N GLY A 71 5.51 13.31 7.46
CA GLY A 71 5.89 14.70 7.77
C GLY A 71 4.88 15.41 8.66
N GLU A 72 3.60 15.14 8.45
CA GLU A 72 2.49 15.75 9.17
C GLU A 72 2.35 15.26 10.62
N ARG A 73 2.89 14.08 10.97
CA ARG A 73 2.90 13.58 12.35
C ARG A 73 3.49 14.58 13.37
N ARG A 74 4.33 15.52 12.91
CA ARG A 74 4.97 16.55 13.74
C ARG A 74 4.15 17.84 13.91
N ALA A 75 3.04 18.00 13.21
CA ALA A 75 2.21 19.21 13.26
C ALA A 75 0.82 18.94 13.88
N ALA A 76 0.28 19.89 14.63
CA ALA A 76 -1.06 19.77 15.26
C ALA A 76 -2.19 19.54 14.23
N SER A 77 -2.07 20.10 13.02
CA SER A 77 -3.01 19.89 11.91
C SER A 77 -2.79 18.59 11.12
N GLY A 78 -1.76 17.82 11.46
CA GLY A 78 -1.39 16.60 10.73
C GLY A 78 -2.25 15.39 11.05
N GLN A 79 -2.78 15.30 12.28
CA GLN A 79 -3.67 14.20 12.65
C GLN A 79 -4.98 14.23 11.83
N ALA A 80 -5.56 15.43 11.62
CA ALA A 80 -6.79 15.59 10.84
C ALA A 80 -6.59 15.23 9.35
N ARG A 81 -5.48 15.66 8.75
CA ARG A 81 -5.13 15.33 7.37
C ARG A 81 -4.84 13.83 7.18
N MET A 82 -4.10 13.23 8.11
CA MET A 82 -3.90 11.78 8.18
C MET A 82 -5.22 11.02 8.24
N LEU A 83 -6.12 11.41 9.15
CA LEU A 83 -7.42 10.78 9.29
C LEU A 83 -8.23 10.86 7.98
N LYS A 84 -8.23 12.02 7.32
CA LYS A 84 -8.91 12.23 6.05
C LYS A 84 -8.36 11.32 4.95
N ALA A 85 -7.03 11.24 4.81
CA ALA A 85 -6.38 10.39 3.82
C ALA A 85 -6.67 8.90 4.03
N LEU A 86 -6.54 8.41 5.28
CA LEU A 86 -6.83 7.01 5.61
C LEU A 86 -8.31 6.67 5.42
N THR A 87 -9.21 7.59 5.74
CA THR A 87 -10.66 7.42 5.53
C THR A 87 -10.98 7.31 4.04
N ALA A 88 -10.43 8.20 3.20
CA ALA A 88 -10.63 8.16 1.76
C ALA A 88 -10.11 6.85 1.16
N GLN A 89 -8.92 6.39 1.60
CA GLN A 89 -8.36 5.14 1.11
C GLN A 89 -9.19 3.92 1.53
N ARG A 90 -9.68 3.89 2.77
CA ARG A 90 -10.60 2.85 3.25
C ARG A 90 -11.85 2.79 2.39
N ASP A 91 -12.45 3.94 2.07
CA ASP A 91 -13.70 3.99 1.32
C ASP A 91 -13.49 3.55 -0.15
N LYS A 92 -12.33 3.90 -0.74
CA LYS A 92 -11.91 3.39 -2.06
C LYS A 92 -11.74 1.86 -2.06
N LEU A 93 -11.06 1.31 -1.05
CA LEU A 93 -10.89 -0.13 -0.90
C LEU A 93 -12.24 -0.85 -0.69
N ARG A 94 -13.16 -0.25 0.05
CA ARG A 94 -14.51 -0.79 0.26
C ARG A 94 -15.30 -0.83 -1.05
N SER A 95 -15.27 0.24 -1.85
CA SER A 95 -15.92 0.25 -3.17
C SER A 95 -15.37 -0.86 -4.05
N ARG A 96 -14.03 -0.99 -4.09
CA ARG A 96 -13.38 -2.04 -4.90
C ARG A 96 -13.74 -3.45 -4.41
N ALA A 97 -13.84 -3.66 -3.10
CA ALA A 97 -14.26 -4.94 -2.54
C ALA A 97 -15.68 -5.31 -2.96
N LEU A 98 -16.61 -4.35 -2.96
CA LEU A 98 -17.98 -4.58 -3.43
C LEU A 98 -18.02 -4.95 -4.92
N GLU A 99 -17.25 -4.26 -5.77
CA GLU A 99 -17.11 -4.61 -7.19
C GLU A 99 -16.58 -6.03 -7.39
N LEU A 100 -15.50 -6.38 -6.68
CA LEU A 100 -14.90 -7.72 -6.75
C LEU A 100 -15.87 -8.79 -6.27
N GLN A 101 -16.63 -8.53 -5.19
CA GLN A 101 -17.64 -9.46 -4.69
C GLN A 101 -18.76 -9.70 -5.71
N ALA A 102 -19.20 -8.65 -6.41
CA ALA A 102 -20.19 -8.76 -7.48
C ALA A 102 -19.66 -9.60 -8.65
N MET A 103 -18.39 -9.39 -9.04
CA MET A 103 -17.72 -10.18 -10.08
C MET A 103 -17.59 -11.66 -9.68
N LEU A 104 -17.18 -11.95 -8.44
CA LEU A 104 -17.08 -13.32 -7.92
C LEU A 104 -18.45 -14.00 -7.93
N THR A 105 -19.49 -13.32 -7.44
CA THR A 105 -20.86 -13.84 -7.44
C THR A 105 -21.34 -14.19 -8.86
N PHE A 106 -20.97 -13.39 -9.86
CA PHE A 106 -21.28 -13.70 -11.26
C PHE A 106 -20.52 -14.95 -11.74
N LEU A 107 -19.23 -15.06 -11.44
CA LEU A 107 -18.43 -16.24 -11.79
C LEU A 107 -19.01 -17.50 -11.15
N ASP A 108 -19.36 -17.47 -9.86
CA ASP A 108 -19.95 -18.60 -9.14
C ASP A 108 -21.24 -19.07 -9.81
N ARG A 109 -22.13 -18.14 -10.18
CA ARG A 109 -23.36 -18.46 -10.91
C ARG A 109 -23.07 -19.10 -12.27
N LYS A 110 -22.08 -18.57 -13.00
CA LYS A 110 -21.70 -19.08 -14.31
C LYS A 110 -21.08 -20.48 -14.22
N ILE A 111 -20.26 -20.73 -13.21
CA ILE A 111 -19.69 -22.06 -12.92
C ILE A 111 -20.82 -23.05 -12.61
N ALA A 112 -21.73 -22.72 -11.70
CA ALA A 112 -22.87 -23.59 -11.37
C ALA A 112 -23.76 -23.89 -12.59
N TRP A 113 -23.98 -22.91 -13.47
CA TRP A 113 -24.71 -23.13 -14.72
C TRP A 113 -23.98 -24.11 -15.66
N LEU A 114 -22.65 -24.01 -15.78
CA LEU A 114 -21.86 -24.97 -16.56
C LEU A 114 -21.90 -26.38 -15.95
N GLU A 115 -21.80 -26.51 -14.62
CA GLU A 115 -21.84 -27.79 -13.91
C GLU A 115 -23.18 -28.52 -14.06
N THR A 116 -24.29 -27.77 -14.20
CA THR A 116 -25.62 -28.34 -14.47
C THR A 116 -25.85 -28.70 -15.95
N GLY A 117 -24.79 -28.64 -16.76
CA GLY A 117 -24.82 -28.98 -18.19
C GLY A 117 -25.37 -27.84 -19.06
N ALA A 118 -25.21 -26.58 -18.63
CA ALA A 118 -25.63 -25.40 -19.38
C ALA A 118 -27.14 -25.40 -19.74
N LYS A 119 -27.97 -25.95 -18.85
CA LYS A 119 -29.42 -26.02 -19.06
C LYS A 119 -30.05 -24.66 -18.73
N GLY A 120 -30.88 -24.16 -19.64
CA GLY A 120 -31.55 -22.87 -19.49
C GLY A 120 -30.67 -21.65 -19.81
N PRO A 121 -31.21 -20.42 -19.68
CA PRO A 121 -30.50 -19.21 -20.07
C PRO A 121 -29.27 -18.99 -19.16
N PRO A 122 -28.13 -18.56 -19.73
CA PRO A 122 -26.94 -18.29 -18.95
C PRO A 122 -27.18 -17.13 -17.97
N PRO A 123 -26.55 -17.15 -16.79
CA PRO A 123 -26.65 -16.05 -15.85
C PRO A 123 -26.11 -14.77 -16.49
N SER A 124 -26.88 -13.69 -16.43
CA SER A 124 -26.49 -12.37 -16.94
C SER A 124 -25.54 -11.68 -15.97
N HIS A 125 -24.52 -11.02 -16.51
CA HIS A 125 -23.75 -10.05 -15.74
C HIS A 125 -24.67 -8.85 -15.51
N ALA A 126 -24.73 -8.30 -14.29
CA ALA A 126 -25.67 -7.23 -13.94
C ALA A 126 -25.52 -5.92 -14.75
N GLY A 127 -24.54 -5.85 -15.67
CA GLY A 127 -24.38 -4.81 -16.68
C GLY A 127 -25.24 -4.99 -17.95
N ASP A 128 -25.78 -6.18 -18.20
CA ASP A 128 -26.77 -6.44 -19.25
C ASP A 128 -28.17 -6.08 -18.73
N ARG A 129 -28.41 -4.79 -18.45
CA ARG A 129 -29.78 -4.30 -18.52
C ARG A 129 -30.08 -4.13 -20.00
N THR A 130 -30.65 -5.18 -20.56
CA THR A 130 -31.31 -5.22 -21.86
C THR A 130 -32.03 -3.89 -22.13
N THR A 131 -31.44 -3.08 -23.02
CA THR A 131 -32.17 -2.15 -23.86
C THR A 131 -33.09 -2.98 -24.74
N THR A 132 -34.30 -3.23 -24.27
CA THR A 132 -35.41 -3.66 -25.12
C THR A 132 -36.42 -2.53 -25.09
N LYS A 133 -36.46 -1.78 -26.19
CA LYS A 133 -37.61 -1.00 -26.61
C LYS A 133 -38.00 -1.49 -28.00
#